data_AF-A0A4P6X011-F1
#
_entry.id   AF-A0A4P6X011-F1
#
_cell.length_a   1.000
_cell.length_b   1.000
_cell.length_c   1.000
_cell.angle_alpha   90.00
_cell.angle_beta   90.00
_cell.angle_gamma   90.00
#
_symmetry.space_group_name_H-M   'P 1'
#
loop_
_entity.id
_entity.type
_entity.pdbx_description
1 polymer ?
#
loop_
_entity_poly.entity_id
_entity_poly.type
_entity_poly.pdbx_seq_one_letter_code
_entity_poly.pdbx_strand_id
1 'polypeptide(L)'
;MYVPPHHRFDDRAAQLDLIDAHPLGTWVCLGADGLTASHRPFVLDRNRGNHGTLSVRIDPDDAGARAVPAGAPSLIVFHGPQAYISPGWYPGKAEHGRVVPTWNYVVVHAHGAVRWTADGAGIEIAIQRLEGKLKASQDEARADREGTVVGLTASGSEAARTMAALVQHALNTSPH
;
A
#
# COMPACT_ATOMS: atom_id res chain seq x y z
N MET A 1 -8.52 -7.42 -4.19
CA MET A 1 -7.56 -8.27 -3.45
C MET A 1 -8.33 -9.01 -2.35
N TYR A 2 -7.99 -10.26 -2.00
CA TYR A 2 -8.53 -10.87 -0.78
C TYR A 2 -7.87 -10.24 0.47
N VAL A 3 -8.69 -9.68 1.37
CA VAL A 3 -8.24 -9.05 2.60
C VAL A 3 -9.03 -9.66 3.76
N PRO A 4 -8.38 -10.42 4.66
CA PRO A 4 -9.02 -10.90 5.89
C PRO A 4 -9.62 -9.73 6.70
N PRO A 5 -10.72 -9.93 7.45
CA PRO A 5 -11.41 -8.83 8.14
C PRO A 5 -10.49 -7.97 9.03
N HIS A 6 -9.60 -8.59 9.80
CA HIS A 6 -8.64 -7.90 10.69
C HIS A 6 -7.54 -7.12 9.95
N HIS A 7 -7.40 -7.32 8.64
CA HIS A 7 -6.44 -6.61 7.78
C HIS A 7 -7.08 -5.54 6.89
N ARG A 8 -8.40 -5.34 6.99
CA ARG A 8 -9.09 -4.32 6.21
C ARG A 8 -8.55 -2.95 6.58
N PHE A 9 -8.21 -2.17 5.56
CA PHE A 9 -7.81 -0.78 5.71
C PHE A 9 -8.75 0.02 4.83
N ASP A 10 -9.90 0.41 5.37
CA ASP A 10 -11.03 0.99 4.61
C ASP A 10 -11.17 2.51 4.80
N ASP A 11 -10.40 3.12 5.72
CA ASP A 11 -10.40 4.56 5.91
C ASP A 11 -9.82 5.24 4.66
N ARG A 12 -10.72 5.80 3.86
CA ARG A 12 -10.37 6.49 2.62
C ARG A 12 -9.37 7.62 2.86
N ALA A 13 -9.55 8.44 3.90
CA ALA A 13 -8.66 9.58 4.12
C ALA A 13 -7.24 9.08 4.38
N ALA A 14 -7.09 8.08 5.25
CA ALA A 14 -5.80 7.46 5.54
C ALA A 14 -5.19 6.73 4.32
N GLN A 15 -6.01 6.12 3.44
CA GLN A 15 -5.53 5.55 2.18
C GLN A 15 -4.97 6.62 1.24
N LEU A 16 -5.62 7.79 1.14
CA LEU A 16 -5.12 8.92 0.33
C LEU A 16 -3.87 9.54 0.96
N ASP A 17 -3.80 9.62 2.29
CA ASP A 17 -2.60 10.05 3.03
C ASP A 17 -1.41 9.13 2.74
N LEU A 18 -1.63 7.82 2.66
CA LEU A 18 -0.60 6.88 2.26
C LEU A 18 -0.12 7.13 0.83
N ILE A 19 -1.03 7.38 -0.12
CA ILE A 19 -0.66 7.68 -1.52
C ILE A 19 0.21 8.93 -1.59
N ASP A 20 -0.15 10.00 -0.87
CA ASP A 20 0.64 11.24 -0.87
C ASP A 20 2.01 11.07 -0.20
N ALA A 21 2.09 10.28 0.88
CA ALA A 21 3.35 9.99 1.56
C ALA A 21 4.26 9.03 0.77
N HIS A 22 3.68 8.20 -0.09
CA HIS A 22 4.38 7.16 -0.86
C HIS A 22 4.03 7.22 -2.36
N PRO A 23 4.35 8.31 -3.08
CA PRO A 23 3.82 8.57 -4.42
C PRO A 23 4.44 7.71 -5.53
N LEU A 24 5.51 6.97 -5.24
CA LEU A 24 6.10 6.02 -6.19
C LEU A 24 5.20 4.78 -6.31
N GLY A 25 4.25 4.84 -7.23
CA GLY A 25 3.30 3.76 -7.49
C GLY A 25 3.78 2.78 -8.56
N THR A 26 3.43 1.51 -8.40
CA THR A 26 3.60 0.49 -9.43
C THR A 26 2.36 0.45 -10.30
N TRP A 27 2.46 1.01 -11.51
CA TRP A 27 1.39 0.98 -12.51
C TRP A 27 1.45 -0.34 -13.29
N VAL A 28 0.37 -1.11 -13.17
CA VAL A 28 0.15 -2.39 -13.82
C VAL A 28 -1.00 -2.25 -14.81
N CYS A 29 -0.76 -2.61 -16.06
CA CYS A 29 -1.78 -2.61 -17.11
C CYS A 29 -1.46 -3.64 -18.20
N LEU A 30 -2.47 -3.97 -19.01
CA LEU A 30 -2.29 -4.79 -20.20
C LEU A 30 -1.85 -3.90 -21.36
N GLY A 31 -0.60 -4.05 -21.79
CA GLY A 31 -0.08 -3.47 -23.02
C GLY A 31 -0.23 -4.42 -24.21
N ALA A 32 0.25 -3.99 -25.38
CA ALA A 32 0.20 -4.79 -26.61
C ALA A 32 0.93 -6.14 -26.47
N ASP A 33 2.05 -6.16 -25.73
CA ASP A 33 2.89 -7.34 -25.53
C ASP A 33 2.52 -8.15 -24.28
N GLY A 34 1.38 -7.84 -23.64
CA GLY A 34 0.88 -8.52 -22.45
C GLY A 34 0.93 -7.65 -21.18
N LEU A 35 1.03 -8.30 -20.02
CA LEU A 35 0.99 -7.60 -18.74
C LEU A 35 2.29 -6.84 -18.51
N THR A 36 2.18 -5.53 -18.26
CA THR A 36 3.32 -4.65 -17.98
C THR A 36 3.21 -4.08 -16.58
N ALA A 37 4.37 -3.82 -15.97
CA ALA A 37 4.48 -3.12 -14.70
C ALA A 37 5.60 -2.07 -14.80
N SER A 38 5.32 -0.84 -14.38
CA SER A 38 6.31 0.24 -14.31
C SER A 38 6.16 1.01 -13.00
N HIS A 39 7.27 1.52 -12.47
CA HIS A 39 7.29 2.29 -11.22
C HIS A 39 7.36 3.77 -11.57
N ARG A 40 6.39 4.56 -11.12
CA ARG A 40 6.31 5.99 -11.47
C ARG A 40 5.82 6.85 -10.31
N PRO A 41 6.34 8.08 -10.16
CA PRO A 41 5.83 9.03 -9.18
C PRO A 41 4.49 9.60 -9.66
N PHE A 42 3.40 9.18 -9.04
CA PHE A 42 2.08 9.73 -9.31
C PHE A 42 1.79 10.92 -8.40
N VAL A 43 1.13 11.93 -8.94
CA VAL A 43 0.57 13.04 -8.17
C VAL A 43 -0.93 12.80 -8.03
N LEU A 44 -1.43 12.83 -6.79
CA LEU A 44 -2.84 12.67 -6.46
C LEU A 44 -3.52 14.04 -6.35
N ASP A 45 -4.57 14.24 -7.15
CA ASP A 45 -5.57 15.28 -6.91
C ASP A 45 -6.74 14.68 -6.14
N ARG A 46 -6.83 14.99 -4.85
CA ARG A 46 -7.88 14.47 -3.93
C ARG A 46 -9.28 14.99 -4.28
N ASN A 47 -9.38 16.12 -4.96
CA ASN A 47 -10.64 16.84 -5.17
C ASN A 47 -11.30 16.51 -6.52
N ARG A 48 -10.61 15.72 -7.37
CA ARG A 48 -11.10 15.36 -8.70
C ARG A 48 -11.52 13.90 -8.78
N GLY A 49 -12.83 13.66 -8.89
CA GLY A 49 -13.44 12.32 -8.93
C GLY A 49 -13.71 11.76 -7.52
N ASN A 50 -14.43 10.64 -7.44
CA ASN A 50 -14.95 10.11 -6.17
C ASN A 50 -13.86 9.71 -5.16
N HIS A 51 -12.75 9.16 -5.64
CA HIS A 51 -11.61 8.75 -4.82
C HIS A 51 -10.34 9.55 -5.12
N GLY A 52 -10.44 10.64 -5.88
CA GLY A 52 -9.30 11.39 -6.41
C GLY A 52 -8.86 10.91 -7.80
N THR A 53 -7.93 11.65 -8.40
CA THR A 53 -7.32 11.34 -9.71
C THR A 53 -5.81 11.29 -9.56
N LEU A 54 -5.20 10.21 -10.05
CA LEU A 54 -3.75 10.10 -10.18
C LEU A 54 -3.30 10.66 -11.52
N SER A 55 -2.19 11.40 -11.53
CA SER A 55 -1.57 11.92 -12.75
C SER A 55 -0.09 11.59 -12.79
N VAL A 56 0.44 11.33 -13.98
CA VAL A 56 1.87 11.08 -14.19
C VAL A 56 2.29 11.52 -15.59
N ARG A 57 3.49 12.08 -15.70
CA ARG A 57 4.11 12.40 -16.99
C ARG A 57 4.68 11.15 -17.62
N ILE A 58 4.57 11.05 -18.94
CA ILE A 58 5.12 9.95 -19.72
C ILE A 58 6.21 10.53 -20.62
N ASP A 59 7.39 9.92 -20.56
CA ASP A 59 8.49 10.25 -21.45
C ASP A 59 8.09 9.95 -22.90
N PRO A 60 8.32 10.87 -23.86
CA PRO A 60 8.03 10.62 -25.27
C PRO A 60 8.65 9.34 -25.84
N ASP A 61 9.78 8.88 -25.31
CA ASP A 61 10.53 7.70 -25.76
C ASP A 61 10.06 6.40 -25.07
N ASP A 62 9.18 6.48 -24.07
CA ASP A 62 8.61 5.33 -23.37
C ASP A 62 7.53 4.65 -24.23
N ALA A 63 7.98 3.93 -25.26
CA ALA A 63 7.11 3.24 -26.22
C ALA A 63 6.13 2.28 -25.52
N GLY A 64 6.53 1.65 -24.42
CA GLY A 64 5.69 0.75 -23.63
C GLY A 64 4.50 1.47 -23.00
N ALA A 65 4.73 2.58 -22.31
CA ALA A 65 3.64 3.38 -21.75
C ALA A 65 2.78 4.02 -22.83
N ARG A 66 3.38 4.50 -23.92
CA ARG A 66 2.67 5.15 -25.03
C ARG A 66 1.81 4.19 -25.85
N ALA A 67 2.14 2.90 -25.85
CA ALA A 67 1.32 1.87 -26.47
C ALA A 67 0.04 1.56 -25.67
N VAL A 68 -0.09 2.05 -24.43
CA VAL A 68 -1.28 1.80 -23.61
C VAL A 68 -2.45 2.66 -24.11
N PRO A 69 -3.55 2.06 -24.58
CA PRO A 69 -4.66 2.83 -25.15
C PRO A 69 -5.44 3.58 -24.07
N ALA A 70 -6.08 4.69 -24.47
CA ALA A 70 -7.08 5.33 -23.63
C ALA A 70 -8.19 4.32 -23.26
N GLY A 71 -8.67 4.37 -22.02
CA GLY A 71 -9.65 3.44 -21.49
C GLY A 71 -9.07 2.12 -20.98
N ALA A 72 -7.77 1.86 -21.14
CA ALA A 72 -7.14 0.64 -20.64
C ALA A 72 -7.31 0.51 -19.12
N PRO A 73 -7.90 -0.60 -18.62
CA PRO A 73 -7.96 -0.87 -17.19
C PRO A 73 -6.56 -0.90 -16.58
N SER A 74 -6.41 -0.20 -15.46
CA SER A 74 -5.13 0.00 -14.80
C SER A 74 -5.26 -0.20 -13.30
N LEU A 75 -4.22 -0.77 -12.72
CA LEU A 75 -4.01 -0.87 -11.28
C LEU A 75 -2.74 -0.09 -10.93
N ILE A 76 -2.81 0.75 -9.91
CA ILE A 76 -1.64 1.39 -9.31
C ILE A 76 -1.53 0.88 -7.87
N VAL A 77 -0.37 0.33 -7.53
CA VAL A 77 -0.06 -0.18 -6.19
C VAL A 77 0.87 0.80 -5.49
N PHE A 78 0.45 1.31 -4.34
CA PHE A 78 1.26 2.16 -3.48
C PHE A 78 1.67 1.39 -2.23
N HIS A 79 2.98 1.26 -2.03
CA HIS A 79 3.56 0.56 -0.88
C HIS A 79 3.91 1.57 0.21
N GLY A 80 3.27 1.44 1.37
CA GLY A 80 3.69 2.16 2.56
C GLY A 80 4.77 1.40 3.34
N PRO A 81 4.93 1.68 4.64
CA PRO A 81 5.89 1.02 5.50
C PRO A 81 5.70 -0.51 5.52
N GLN A 82 6.80 -1.23 5.62
CA GLN A 82 6.83 -2.68 5.83
C GLN A 82 8.01 -3.08 6.70
N ALA A 83 7.86 -4.15 7.47
CA ALA A 83 8.91 -4.69 8.31
C ALA A 83 8.74 -6.20 8.56
N TYR A 84 9.87 -6.89 8.64
CA TYR A 84 9.93 -8.27 9.11
C TYR A 84 9.64 -8.32 10.62
N ILE A 85 8.81 -9.29 11.03
CA ILE A 85 8.46 -9.54 12.42
C ILE A 85 9.16 -10.80 12.88
N SER A 86 10.09 -10.64 13.83
CA SER A 86 10.83 -11.76 14.40
C SER A 86 9.98 -12.50 15.42
N PRO A 87 9.87 -13.83 15.34
CA PRO A 87 9.22 -14.63 16.38
C PRO A 87 9.89 -14.48 17.76
N GLY A 88 11.17 -14.04 17.80
CA GLY A 88 11.86 -13.77 19.06
C GLY A 88 11.31 -12.58 19.84
N TRP A 89 10.42 -11.78 19.25
CA TRP A 89 9.76 -10.66 19.92
C TRP A 89 8.47 -11.06 20.62
N TYR A 90 7.98 -12.29 20.41
CA TYR A 90 6.73 -12.77 20.96
C TYR A 90 6.96 -13.48 22.30
N PRO A 91 6.46 -12.95 23.43
CA PRO A 91 6.47 -13.69 24.69
C PRO A 91 5.77 -15.05 24.56
N GLY A 92 4.69 -15.14 23.78
CA GLY A 92 3.93 -16.38 23.54
C GLY A 92 4.73 -17.50 22.87
N LYS A 93 5.88 -17.18 22.26
CA LYS A 93 6.82 -18.18 21.72
C LYS A 93 7.36 -19.11 22.81
N ALA A 94 7.65 -18.56 23.99
CA ALA A 94 8.15 -19.34 25.12
C ALA A 94 7.09 -20.31 25.67
N GLU A 95 5.81 -19.98 25.48
CA GLU A 95 4.68 -20.73 26.03
C GLU A 95 4.20 -21.84 25.09
N HIS A 96 4.15 -21.62 23.76
CA HIS A 96 3.47 -22.54 22.83
C HIS A 96 4.39 -23.11 21.74
N GLY A 97 5.62 -22.59 21.59
CA GLY A 97 6.64 -23.07 20.64
C GLY A 97 6.29 -22.96 19.15
N ARG A 98 5.12 -22.42 18.77
CA ARG A 98 4.61 -22.39 17.39
C ARG A 98 4.29 -20.97 16.94
N VAL A 99 5.32 -20.16 16.76
CA VAL A 99 5.20 -18.86 16.09
C VAL A 99 6.19 -18.79 14.95
N VAL A 100 5.65 -18.54 13.76
CA VAL A 100 6.39 -18.46 12.50
C VAL A 100 6.71 -17.00 12.18
N PRO A 101 7.85 -16.73 11.52
CA PRO A 101 8.17 -15.37 11.12
C PRO A 101 7.17 -14.84 10.10
N THR A 102 6.94 -13.54 10.12
CA THR A 102 5.97 -12.89 9.24
C THR A 102 6.41 -11.48 8.84
N TRP A 103 5.63 -10.82 7.99
CA TRP A 103 5.83 -9.43 7.61
C TRP A 103 4.60 -8.60 7.94
N ASN A 104 4.82 -7.43 8.51
CA ASN A 104 3.82 -6.38 8.60
C ASN A 104 4.04 -5.39 7.46
N TYR A 105 2.96 -4.88 6.89
CA TYR A 105 2.97 -3.95 5.76
C TYR A 105 1.64 -3.23 5.63
N VAL A 106 1.66 -2.09 4.93
CA VAL A 106 0.47 -1.41 4.46
C VAL A 106 0.57 -1.11 2.97
N VAL A 107 -0.52 -1.33 2.24
CA VAL A 107 -0.59 -1.14 0.78
C VAL A 107 -1.95 -0.59 0.40
N VAL A 108 -1.97 0.24 -0.65
CA VAL A 108 -3.19 0.75 -1.27
C VAL A 108 -3.17 0.45 -2.78
N HIS A 109 -4.24 -0.15 -3.27
CA HIS A 109 -4.48 -0.41 -4.68
C HIS A 109 -5.52 0.58 -5.20
N ALA A 110 -5.12 1.41 -6.17
CA ALA A 110 -6.01 2.30 -6.89
C ALA A 110 -6.32 1.70 -8.26
N HIS A 111 -7.61 1.51 -8.55
CA HIS A 111 -8.09 1.01 -9.84
C HIS A 111 -8.75 2.14 -10.63
N GLY A 112 -8.50 2.16 -11.93
CA GLY A 112 -9.19 3.07 -12.86
C GLY A 112 -8.86 2.71 -14.30
N ALA A 113 -9.07 3.68 -15.19
CA ALA A 113 -8.75 3.54 -16.60
C ALA A 113 -7.86 4.70 -17.06
N VAL A 114 -6.97 4.43 -18.01
CA VAL A 114 -6.06 5.43 -18.58
C VAL A 114 -6.85 6.51 -19.31
N ARG A 115 -6.55 7.76 -19.01
CA ARG A 115 -6.96 8.92 -19.81
C ARG A 115 -5.71 9.69 -20.20
N TRP A 116 -5.40 9.76 -21.49
CA TRP A 116 -4.33 10.63 -21.97
C TRP A 116 -4.71 12.10 -21.76
N THR A 117 -3.73 12.89 -21.34
CA THR A 117 -3.81 14.35 -21.29
C THR A 117 -3.95 14.93 -22.70
N ALA A 118 -4.54 16.12 -22.82
CA ALA A 118 -4.83 16.71 -24.14
C ALA A 118 -3.55 17.04 -24.94
N ASP A 119 -2.45 17.38 -24.25
CA ASP A 119 -1.11 17.58 -24.82
C ASP A 119 -0.38 16.25 -25.09
N GLY A 120 -0.96 15.11 -24.69
CA GLY A 120 -0.43 13.77 -24.92
C GLY A 120 0.83 13.43 -24.12
N ALA A 121 1.25 14.28 -23.17
CA ALA A 121 2.53 14.14 -22.51
C ALA A 121 2.43 13.56 -21.07
N GLY A 122 1.25 13.07 -20.73
CA GLY A 122 1.00 12.33 -19.51
C GLY A 122 -0.34 11.60 -19.55
N ILE A 123 -0.60 10.83 -18.50
CA ILE A 123 -1.86 10.16 -18.27
C ILE A 123 -2.47 10.61 -16.96
N GLU A 124 -3.78 10.46 -16.88
CA GLU A 124 -4.58 10.55 -15.68
C GLU A 124 -5.38 9.28 -15.48
N ILE A 125 -5.58 8.91 -14.23
CA ILE A 125 -6.39 7.76 -13.84
C ILE A 125 -7.32 8.25 -12.72
N ALA A 126 -8.58 8.48 -13.08
CA ALA A 126 -9.63 8.73 -12.09
C ALA A 126 -9.85 7.44 -11.29
N ILE A 127 -9.70 7.51 -9.97
CA ILE A 127 -9.77 6.33 -9.12
C ILE A 127 -11.24 5.92 -8.99
N GLN A 128 -11.56 4.75 -9.53
CA GLN A 128 -12.90 4.14 -9.50
C GLN A 128 -13.09 3.23 -8.30
N ARG A 129 -12.02 2.58 -7.83
CA ARG A 129 -12.03 1.71 -6.65
C ARG A 129 -10.70 1.80 -5.94
N LEU A 130 -10.76 1.90 -4.62
CA LEU A 130 -9.61 1.96 -3.73
C LEU A 130 -9.69 0.76 -2.78
N GLU A 131 -8.62 -0.04 -2.71
CA GLU A 131 -8.53 -1.17 -1.79
C GLU A 131 -7.27 -1.06 -0.93
N GLY A 132 -7.43 -0.99 0.38
CA GLY A 132 -6.33 -0.98 1.33
C GLY A 132 -6.17 -2.31 2.03
N LYS A 133 -4.93 -2.63 2.39
CA LYS A 133 -4.62 -3.69 3.34
C LYS A 133 -3.56 -3.23 4.33
N LEU A 134 -3.85 -3.42 5.61
CA LEU A 134 -2.93 -3.17 6.72
C LEU A 134 -2.74 -4.45 7.51
N LYS A 135 -1.55 -5.05 7.41
CA LYS A 135 -1.12 -6.13 8.29
C LYS A 135 -0.14 -5.57 9.31
N ALA A 136 -0.60 -5.45 10.55
CA ALA A 136 0.10 -4.84 11.68
C ALA A 136 -0.09 -5.70 12.95
N SER A 137 0.06 -7.02 12.80
CA SER A 137 -0.08 -8.02 13.87
C SER A 137 -1.43 -7.99 14.61
N GLN A 138 -2.53 -7.56 13.96
CA GLN A 138 -3.82 -7.43 14.63
C GLN A 138 -4.46 -8.77 15.01
N ASP A 139 -4.00 -9.85 14.39
CA ASP A 139 -4.39 -11.24 14.61
C ASP A 139 -3.64 -11.92 15.76
N GLU A 140 -2.62 -11.26 16.32
CA GLU A 140 -1.79 -11.80 17.40
C GLU A 140 -2.34 -11.42 18.79
N ALA A 141 -1.92 -12.17 19.81
CA ALA A 141 -2.24 -11.84 21.20
C ALA A 141 -1.66 -10.48 21.61
N ARG A 142 -2.30 -9.80 22.56
CA ARG A 142 -1.88 -8.47 23.02
C ARG A 142 -0.39 -8.40 23.43
N ALA A 143 0.09 -9.38 24.19
CA ALA A 143 1.48 -9.43 24.63
C ALA A 143 2.47 -9.55 23.45
N ASP A 144 2.13 -10.32 22.41
CA ASP A 144 2.97 -10.49 21.21
C ASP A 144 2.99 -9.22 20.36
N ARG A 145 1.87 -8.50 20.32
CA ARG A 145 1.77 -7.17 19.68
C ARG A 145 2.60 -6.12 20.41
N GLU A 146 2.54 -6.10 21.75
CA GLU A 146 3.39 -5.22 22.57
C GLU A 146 4.89 -5.55 22.37
N GLY A 147 5.24 -6.84 22.34
CA GLY A 147 6.59 -7.29 22.00
C GLY A 147 7.03 -6.88 20.60
N THR A 148 6.11 -6.91 19.62
CA THR A 148 6.35 -6.43 18.25
C THR A 148 6.70 -4.93 18.22
N VAL A 149 5.96 -4.10 18.96
CA VAL A 149 6.25 -2.65 19.05
C VAL A 149 7.65 -2.41 19.60
N VAL A 150 8.03 -3.11 20.67
CA VAL A 150 9.37 -3.02 21.27
C VAL A 150 10.44 -3.46 20.27
N GLY A 151 10.27 -4.63 19.64
CA GLY A 151 11.23 -5.19 18.69
C GLY A 151 11.45 -4.31 17.47
N LEU A 152 10.36 -3.77 16.89
CA LEU A 152 10.43 -2.85 15.77
C LEU A 152 11.12 -1.53 16.14
N THR A 153 10.78 -0.97 17.31
CA THR A 153 11.40 0.27 17.80
C THR A 153 12.90 0.10 18.02
N ALA A 154 13.32 -1.04 18.58
CA ALA A 154 14.72 -1.37 18.82
C ALA A 154 15.53 -1.60 17.52
N SER A 155 14.89 -1.99 16.42
CA SER A 155 15.58 -2.23 15.13
C SER A 155 16.11 -0.95 14.47
N GLY A 156 15.62 0.23 14.87
CA GLY A 156 16.24 1.52 14.53
C GLY A 156 16.04 2.03 13.09
N SER A 157 15.39 1.30 12.19
CA SER A 157 15.06 1.83 10.85
C SER A 157 13.80 2.71 10.87
N GLU A 158 13.71 3.67 9.95
CA GLU A 158 12.52 4.52 9.83
C GLU A 158 11.27 3.70 9.51
N ALA A 159 11.36 2.78 8.53
CA ALA A 159 10.27 1.89 8.18
C ALA A 159 9.78 1.06 9.38
N ALA A 160 10.70 0.56 10.23
CA ALA A 160 10.32 -0.18 11.42
C ALA A 160 9.68 0.71 12.49
N ARG A 161 10.16 1.95 12.69
CA ARG A 161 9.50 2.90 13.61
C ARG A 161 8.08 3.24 13.16
N THR A 162 7.87 3.50 11.86
CA THR A 162 6.54 3.77 11.33
C THR A 162 5.64 2.54 11.44
N MET A 163 6.19 1.34 11.22
CA MET A 163 5.45 0.11 11.43
C MET A 163 5.10 -0.12 12.92
N ALA A 164 6.00 0.21 13.85
CA ALA A 164 5.73 0.15 15.29
C ALA A 164 4.55 1.06 15.66
N ALA A 165 4.50 2.27 15.10
CA ALA A 165 3.38 3.20 15.30
C ALA A 165 2.05 2.63 14.77
N LEU A 166 2.05 1.95 13.62
CA LEU A 166 0.86 1.28 13.08
C LEU A 166 0.39 0.12 13.97
N VAL A 167 1.31 -0.72 14.46
CA VAL A 167 0.99 -1.80 15.41
C VAL A 167 0.42 -1.24 16.71
N GLN A 168 1.02 -0.16 17.23
CA GLN A 168 0.55 0.53 18.44
C GLN A 168 -0.85 1.15 18.23
N HIS A 169 -1.10 1.76 17.07
CA HIS A 169 -2.43 2.29 16.75
C HIS A 169 -3.48 1.18 16.71
N ALA A 170 -3.17 0.07 16.04
CA ALA A 170 -4.07 -1.09 16.02
C ALA A 170 -4.32 -1.66 17.42
N LEU A 171 -3.33 -1.62 18.32
CA LEU A 171 -3.45 -2.05 19.73
C LEU A 171 -4.49 -1.22 20.48
N ASN A 172 -4.48 0.09 20.25
CA ASN A 172 -5.35 1.03 20.95
C ASN A 172 -6.79 1.01 20.44
N THR A 173 -7.02 0.52 19.21
CA THR A 173 -8.35 0.49 18.56
C THR A 173 -9.02 -0.88 18.59
N SER A 174 -8.35 -1.92 19.10
CA SER A 174 -8.95 -3.25 19.28
C SER A 174 -9.87 -3.26 20.51
N PRO A 175 -11.12 -3.74 20.44
CA PRO A 175 -11.97 -3.91 21.62
C PRO A 175 -11.35 -4.90 22.61
N HIS A 176 -11.50 -4.61 23.91
CA HIS A 176 -11.00 -5.43 25.03
C HIS A 176 -11.69 -6.79 25.13
#